data_AF-A0A1V4SB42-F1
#
_entry.id   AF-A0A1V4SB42-F1
#
_cell.length_a   1.000
_cell.length_b   1.000
_cell.length_c   1.000
_cell.angle_alpha   90.00
_cell.angle_beta   90.00
_cell.angle_gamma   90.00
#
_symmetry.space_group_name_H-M   'P 1'
#
loop_
_entity.id
_entity.type
_entity.pdbx_description
1 polymer ?
#
loop_
_entity_poly.entity_id
_entity_poly.type
_entity_poly.pdbx_seq_one_letter_code
_entity_poly.pdbx_strand_id
1 'polypeptide(L)'
;MEELNGLSIGLISRRVETNRPEGRQPGNSEEKLKKACADFESIFISYMLKTMRRTIPQSGLNKFPGKDIYTSMVDQKVAEDLAKRGGGIGLQKMLLRQLGSGGRGLEGKRVRYQRTNNQ
;
A
#
# COMPACT_ATOMS: atom_id res chain seq x y z
N MET A 1 -28.43 -41.33 -40.46
CA MET A 1 -28.26 -42.52 -39.60
C MET A 1 -26.81 -42.50 -39.17
N GLU A 2 -26.54 -41.90 -38.01
CA GLU A 2 -26.20 -42.64 -36.76
C GLU A 2 -24.82 -43.32 -36.86
N GLU A 3 -23.93 -43.32 -35.89
CA GLU A 3 -23.63 -42.51 -34.70
C GLU A 3 -22.26 -43.06 -34.18
N LEU A 4 -21.50 -42.25 -33.45
CA LEU A 4 -20.43 -42.63 -32.48
C LEU A 4 -19.12 -43.30 -32.99
N ASN A 5 -17.97 -42.68 -32.73
CA ASN A 5 -17.23 -42.86 -31.46
C ASN A 5 -15.83 -42.19 -31.54
N GLY A 6 -15.44 -41.44 -30.51
CA GLY A 6 -14.03 -41.02 -30.33
C GLY A 6 -13.79 -39.54 -30.01
N LEU A 7 -14.41 -39.03 -28.93
CA LEU A 7 -13.99 -37.79 -28.27
C LEU A 7 -12.58 -37.96 -27.68
N SER A 8 -11.55 -37.48 -28.39
CA SER A 8 -10.32 -37.04 -27.74
C SER A 8 -10.45 -35.54 -27.49
N ILE A 9 -10.89 -35.18 -26.29
CA ILE A 9 -10.81 -33.80 -25.80
C ILE A 9 -9.33 -33.48 -25.68
N GLY A 10 -8.81 -32.76 -26.68
CA GLY A 10 -7.52 -32.11 -26.60
C GLY A 10 -7.50 -31.24 -25.35
N LEU A 11 -6.61 -31.57 -24.42
CA LEU A 11 -6.28 -30.75 -23.28
C LEU A 11 -5.86 -29.36 -23.79
N ILE A 12 -6.79 -28.42 -23.74
CA ILE A 12 -6.54 -26.99 -23.92
C ILE A 12 -5.61 -26.60 -22.76
N SER A 13 -4.30 -26.67 -23.01
CA SER A 13 -3.29 -26.12 -22.14
C SER A 13 -3.37 -24.59 -22.25
N ARG A 14 -4.35 -24.00 -21.56
CA ARG A 14 -4.41 -22.55 -21.37
C ARG A 14 -3.24 -22.19 -20.45
N ARG A 15 -2.09 -21.90 -21.06
CA ARG A 15 -0.96 -21.25 -20.39
C ARG A 15 -1.50 -19.92 -19.87
N VAL A 16 -1.80 -19.87 -18.58
CA VAL A 16 -2.01 -18.63 -17.85
C VAL A 16 -0.70 -17.88 -17.97
N GLU A 17 -0.66 -16.85 -18.82
CA GLU A 17 0.42 -15.89 -18.81
C GLU A 17 0.39 -15.22 -17.44
N THR A 18 1.29 -15.68 -16.57
CA THR A 18 1.58 -15.02 -15.32
C THR A 18 2.04 -13.62 -15.69
N ASN A 19 1.22 -12.62 -15.38
CA ASN A 19 1.51 -11.21 -15.52
C ASN A 19 2.75 -10.91 -14.65
N ARG A 20 3.93 -11.14 -15.21
CA ARG A 20 5.22 -10.93 -14.54
C ARG A 20 5.39 -9.42 -14.49
N PRO A 21 5.49 -8.79 -13.30
CA PRO A 21 5.74 -7.36 -13.26
C PRO A 21 7.08 -7.10 -13.95
N GLU A 22 6.99 -6.41 -15.08
CA GLU A 22 8.09 -5.77 -15.81
C GLU A 22 9.04 -5.08 -14.82
N GLY A 23 10.34 -5.15 -15.13
CA GLY A 23 11.45 -4.95 -14.20
C GLY A 23 11.35 -3.73 -13.28
N ARG A 24 11.84 -3.93 -12.05
CA ARG A 24 12.09 -2.90 -11.03
C ARG A 24 13.02 -1.83 -11.59
N GLN A 25 12.47 -0.78 -12.21
CA GLN A 25 13.21 0.44 -12.53
C GLN A 25 13.47 1.19 -11.21
N PRO A 26 14.71 1.20 -10.69
CA PRO A 26 14.98 1.55 -9.29
C PRO A 26 14.68 3.02 -8.96
N GLY A 27 14.71 3.93 -9.93
CA GLY A 27 14.44 5.36 -9.70
C GLY A 27 12.96 5.72 -9.58
N ASN A 28 12.08 5.09 -10.37
CA ASN A 28 10.64 5.41 -10.41
C ASN A 28 9.87 4.72 -9.28
N SER A 29 10.33 3.54 -8.83
CA SER A 29 9.65 2.77 -7.79
C SER A 29 9.75 3.42 -6.39
N GLU A 30 10.86 4.07 -6.05
CA GLU A 30 11.02 4.65 -4.71
C GLU A 30 10.14 5.90 -4.51
N GLU A 31 10.07 6.77 -5.51
CA GLU A 31 9.22 7.97 -5.46
C GLU A 31 7.73 7.59 -5.41
N LYS A 32 7.31 6.61 -6.22
CA LYS A 32 5.96 6.05 -6.17
C LYS A 32 5.63 5.45 -4.80
N LEU A 33 6.59 4.76 -4.19
CA LEU A 33 6.44 4.19 -2.85
C LEU A 33 6.29 5.29 -1.79
N LYS A 34 7.14 6.33 -1.84
CA LYS A 34 7.04 7.50 -0.95
C LYS A 34 5.66 8.17 -1.07
N LYS A 35 5.19 8.38 -2.30
CA LYS A 35 3.87 8.96 -2.57
C LYS A 35 2.75 8.10 -1.99
N ALA A 36 2.78 6.78 -2.24
CA ALA A 36 1.77 5.87 -1.70
C ALA A 36 1.76 5.85 -0.16
N CYS A 37 2.93 5.91 0.48
CA CYS A 37 3.03 6.01 1.94
C CYS A 37 2.46 7.33 2.47
N ALA A 38 2.69 8.46 1.79
CA ALA A 38 2.12 9.76 2.14
C ALA A 38 0.60 9.77 1.96
N ASP A 39 0.09 9.22 0.85
CA ASP A 39 -1.35 9.11 0.58
C ASP A 39 -2.04 8.25 1.66
N PHE A 40 -1.42 7.15 2.09
CA PHE A 40 -1.93 6.34 3.19
C PHE A 40 -1.98 7.10 4.52
N GLU A 41 -0.92 7.84 4.85
CA GLU A 41 -0.89 8.68 6.05
C GLU A 41 -1.99 9.74 6.03
N SER A 42 -2.31 10.31 4.86
CA SER A 42 -3.43 11.27 4.73
C SER A 42 -4.79 10.64 5.07
N ILE A 43 -5.04 9.39 4.63
CA ILE A 43 -6.29 8.69 4.96
C ILE A 43 -6.37 8.44 6.47
N PHE A 44 -5.26 8.04 7.07
CA PHE A 44 -5.18 7.79 8.51
C PHE A 44 -5.43 9.07 9.31
N ILE A 45 -4.80 10.19 8.95
CA ILE A 45 -5.00 11.47 9.63
C ILE A 45 -6.46 11.93 9.50
N SER A 46 -7.06 11.81 8.31
CA SER A 46 -8.49 12.15 8.12
C SER A 46 -9.39 11.33 9.05
N TYR A 47 -9.14 10.02 9.14
CA TYR A 47 -9.87 9.14 10.06
C TYR A 47 -9.65 9.51 11.54
N MET A 48 -8.42 9.84 11.93
CA MET A 48 -8.09 10.30 13.27
C MET A 48 -8.85 11.57 13.62
N LEU A 49 -8.81 12.59 12.76
CA LEU A 49 -9.52 13.86 12.95
C LEU A 49 -11.04 13.63 13.08
N LYS A 50 -11.60 12.78 12.22
CA LYS A 50 -13.01 12.37 12.29
C LYS A 50 -13.35 11.71 13.62
N THR A 51 -12.48 10.83 14.10
CA THR A 51 -12.67 10.11 15.37
C THR A 51 -12.58 11.06 16.57
N MET A 52 -11.62 11.98 16.58
CA MET A 52 -11.51 13.03 17.61
C MET A 52 -12.75 13.93 17.65
N ARG A 53 -13.35 14.28 16.50
CA ARG A 53 -14.61 15.05 16.51
C ARG A 53 -15.81 14.27 17.01
N ARG A 54 -15.84 12.94 16.80
CA ARG A 54 -16.91 12.09 17.35
C ARG A 54 -16.91 12.07 18.88
N THR A 55 -15.78 12.35 19.53
CA THR A 55 -15.71 12.42 21.00
C THR A 55 -16.21 13.75 21.56
N ILE A 56 -16.41 14.77 20.72
CA ILE A 56 -16.94 16.08 21.14
C ILE A 56 -18.48 16.00 21.12
N PRO A 57 -19.16 16.21 22.27
CA PRO A 57 -20.62 16.17 22.34
C PRO A 57 -21.22 17.25 21.43
N GLN A 58 -22.22 16.86 20.64
CA GLN A 58 -22.88 17.77 19.71
C GLN A 58 -23.83 18.70 20.48
N SER A 59 -23.40 19.92 20.77
CA SER A 59 -24.28 20.96 21.31
C SER A 59 -25.24 21.48 20.21
N GLY A 60 -26.47 21.82 20.61
CA GLY A 60 -27.56 22.16 19.68
C GLY A 60 -27.31 23.36 18.77
N LEU A 61 -26.33 24.21 19.09
CA LEU A 61 -25.96 25.40 18.32
C LEU A 61 -25.13 25.10 17.06
N ASN A 62 -24.59 23.88 16.94
CA ASN A 62 -23.65 23.52 15.86
C ASN A 62 -24.29 22.66 14.76
N LYS A 63 -25.62 22.70 14.58
CA LYS A 63 -26.31 21.89 13.56
C LYS A 63 -26.78 22.80 12.41
N PHE A 64 -26.07 22.76 11.29
CA PHE A 64 -26.51 23.38 10.04
C PHE A 64 -26.52 22.35 8.90
N PRO A 65 -27.41 22.47 7.91
CA PRO A 65 -27.47 21.55 6.77
C PRO A 65 -26.13 21.49 6.02
N GLY A 66 -25.60 20.29 5.78
CA GLY A 66 -24.34 20.11 5.02
C GLY A 66 -23.06 20.26 5.84
N LYS A 67 -23.13 20.51 7.16
CA LYS A 67 -21.95 20.58 8.04
C LYS A 67 -21.03 19.38 7.91
N ASP A 68 -21.59 18.17 7.86
CA ASP A 68 -20.79 16.94 7.79
C ASP A 68 -19.99 16.85 6.49
N ILE A 69 -20.58 17.28 5.38
CA ILE A 69 -19.92 17.32 4.07
C ILE A 69 -18.79 18.35 4.10
N TYR A 70 -19.09 19.57 4.55
CA TYR A 70 -18.08 20.63 4.68
C TYR A 70 -16.92 20.21 5.59
N THR A 71 -17.23 19.66 6.75
CA THR A 71 -16.23 19.19 7.72
C THR A 71 -15.38 18.08 7.11
N SER A 72 -15.99 17.12 6.41
CA SER A 72 -15.25 16.04 5.75
C SER A 72 -14.29 16.54 4.66
N MET A 73 -14.70 17.56 3.89
CA MET A 73 -13.81 18.20 2.90
C MET A 73 -12.64 18.92 3.56
N VAL A 74 -12.91 19.66 4.64
CA VAL A 74 -11.86 20.31 5.45
C VAL A 74 -10.89 19.27 5.98
N ASP A 75 -11.39 18.17 6.52
CA ASP A 75 -10.56 17.08 7.08
C ASP A 75 -9.65 16.45 6.04
N GLN A 76 -10.21 16.19 4.86
CA GLN A 76 -9.44 15.64 3.76
C GLN A 76 -8.31 16.60 3.35
N LYS A 77 -8.59 17.90 3.22
CA LYS A 77 -7.57 18.88 2.84
C LYS A 77 -6.49 19.06 3.90
N VAL A 78 -6.89 19.14 5.16
CA VAL A 78 -5.95 19.22 6.30
C VAL A 78 -5.08 17.97 6.33
N ALA A 79 -5.67 16.78 6.14
CA ALA A 79 -4.92 15.53 6.17
C ALA A 79 -3.95 15.39 4.98
N GLU A 80 -4.36 15.79 3.77
CA GLU A 80 -3.48 15.84 2.59
C GLU A 80 -2.30 16.79 2.81
N ASP A 81 -2.55 17.98 3.35
CA ASP A 81 -1.50 18.98 3.60
C ASP A 81 -0.54 18.54 4.71
N LEU A 82 -1.06 17.97 5.81
CA LEU A 82 -0.23 17.41 6.88
C LEU A 82 0.64 16.24 6.39
N ALA A 83 0.07 15.32 5.61
CA ALA A 83 0.83 14.17 5.10
C ALA A 83 1.95 14.59 4.14
N LYS A 84 1.73 15.67 3.36
CA LYS A 84 2.72 16.20 2.41
C LYS A 84 3.80 17.03 3.09
N ARG A 85 3.48 17.79 4.14
CA ARG A 85 4.43 18.68 4.81
C ARG A 85 5.26 17.92 5.86
N GLY A 86 6.58 17.92 5.67
CA GLY A 86 7.56 17.61 6.74
C GLY A 86 7.58 16.17 7.29
N GLY A 87 6.75 15.27 6.76
CA GLY A 87 6.69 13.89 7.25
C GLY A 87 5.45 13.54 8.07
N GLY A 88 4.42 14.41 8.10
CA GLY A 88 3.15 14.14 8.78
C GLY A 88 3.33 13.79 10.26
N ILE A 89 2.64 12.73 10.69
CA ILE A 89 2.78 12.15 12.04
C ILE A 89 3.95 11.15 12.13
N GLY A 90 4.65 10.92 11.01
CA GLY A 90 5.80 10.04 10.90
C GLY A 90 5.48 8.62 10.39
N LEU A 91 4.20 8.33 10.12
CA LEU A 91 3.76 7.01 9.68
C LEU A 91 4.32 6.66 8.31
N GLN A 92 4.35 7.63 7.38
CA GLN A 92 4.91 7.41 6.05
C GLN A 92 6.38 6.96 6.09
N LYS A 93 7.17 7.51 7.03
CA LYS A 93 8.61 7.18 7.18
C LYS A 93 8.78 5.77 7.74
N MET A 94 7.91 5.36 8.66
CA MET A 94 7.90 4.01 9.20
C MET A 94 7.53 2.98 8.13
N LEU A 95 6.48 3.25 7.35
CA LEU A 95 6.07 2.40 6.23
C LEU A 95 7.16 2.30 5.16
N LEU A 96 7.76 3.42 4.78
CA LEU A 96 8.85 3.45 3.81
C LEU A 96 10.06 2.63 4.29
N ARG A 97 10.39 2.69 5.59
CA ARG A 97 11.47 1.89 6.17
C ARG A 97 11.14 0.40 6.14
N GLN A 98 9.92 0.01 6.48
CA GLN A 98 9.51 -1.39 6.47
C GLN A 98 9.49 -1.97 5.05
N LEU A 99 8.88 -1.27 4.09
CA LEU A 99 8.82 -1.71 2.70
C LEU A 99 10.20 -1.64 2.01
N GLY A 100 10.99 -0.61 2.30
CA GLY A 100 12.34 -0.43 1.75
C GLY A 100 13.41 -1.36 2.35
N SER A 101 13.21 -1.84 3.58
CA SER A 101 14.08 -2.85 4.22
C SER A 101 13.64 -4.27 3.88
N GLY A 102 12.34 -4.54 3.74
CA GLY A 102 11.81 -5.84 3.36
C GLY A 102 12.26 -6.31 1.97
N GLY A 103 12.45 -5.37 1.03
CA GLY A 103 12.93 -5.69 -0.33
C GLY A 103 14.45 -5.83 -0.49
N ARG A 104 15.24 -5.63 0.57
CA ARG A 104 16.72 -5.76 0.58
C ARG A 104 17.25 -6.77 1.60
N GLY A 105 16.37 -7.33 2.44
CA GLY A 105 16.76 -8.17 3.57
C GLY A 105 17.05 -9.65 3.25
N LEU A 106 16.92 -10.10 2.00
CA LEU A 106 17.03 -11.53 1.66
C LEU A 106 18.22 -11.89 0.74
N GLU A 107 19.07 -10.92 0.37
CA GLU A 107 20.16 -11.14 -0.60
C GLU A 107 21.56 -10.96 0.01
N GLY A 108 21.83 -11.59 1.15
CA GLY A 108 23.13 -11.33 1.80
C GLY A 108 23.59 -12.21 2.96
N LYS A 109 22.89 -13.29 3.32
CA LYS A 109 23.42 -14.27 4.28
C LYS A 109 23.68 -15.62 3.62
N ARG A 110 24.47 -15.63 2.54
CA ARG A 110 25.27 -16.82 2.22
C ARG A 110 26.40 -16.87 3.22
N VAL A 111 26.16 -17.56 4.33
CA VAL A 111 27.19 -18.00 5.27
C VAL A 111 28.19 -18.83 4.44
N ARG A 112 29.32 -18.22 4.09
CA ARG A 112 30.46 -18.93 3.51
C ARG A 112 30.95 -19.88 4.59
N TYR A 113 30.60 -21.16 4.46
CA TYR A 113 31.37 -22.24 5.08
C TYR A 113 32.72 -22.25 4.35
N GLN A 114 33.67 -21.45 4.84
CA GLN A 114 35.05 -21.62 4.44
C GLN A 114 35.49 -22.97 4.98
N ARG A 115 35.90 -23.85 4.07
CA ARG A 115 36.65 -25.06 4.39
C ARG A 115 37.78 -24.65 5.33
N THR A 116 37.72 -25.04 6.60
CA THR A 116 38.94 -25.19 7.40
C THR A 116 39.61 -26.46 6.90
N ASN A 117 40.27 -26.36 5.74
CA ASN A 117 41.31 -27.30 5.40
C ASN A 117 42.60 -26.71 5.94
N ASN A 118 42.90 -27.04 7.19
CA ASN A 118 44.23 -26.84 7.75
C ASN A 118 44.60 -28.08 8.55
N GLN A 119 45.46 -28.89 7.91
CA GLN A 119 46.26 -30.01 8.41
C GLN A 119 45.51 -31.28 8.83
#